data_AF-A0A2W5YW12-F1
#
_entry.id   AF-A0A2W5YW12-F1
#
_cell.length_a   1.000
_cell.length_b   1.000
_cell.length_c   1.000
_cell.angle_alpha   90.00
_cell.angle_beta   90.00
_cell.angle_gamma   90.00
#
_symmetry.space_group_name_H-M   'P 1'
#
loop_
_entity.id
_entity.type
_entity.pdbx_description
1 polymer ?
#
loop_
_entity_poly.entity_id
_entity_poly.type
_entity_poly.pdbx_seq_one_letter_code
_entity_poly.pdbx_strand_id
1 'polypeptide(L)'
;SMQESFKSLGFGFVLAVVLVYLVMIVQFRSFLDPFIVMFAVPLGLIGVVWMLFLTHTYLSIQSAMGIIMMVGIVVSFSVLMVDFANRILAEAAEKNERKSPRDAVLEAAAIRLRPILMTGIAAVLGLTPMAISGGANIPLARAVIGGILAALLLVLFVVPVLFVLFKRERALA
;
A
#
# COMPACT_ATOMS: atom_id res chain seq x y z
N SER A 1 13.20 13.76 25.19
CA SER A 1 12.02 13.29 25.97
C SER A 1 11.12 12.39 25.10
N MET A 2 10.27 11.52 25.65
CA MET A 2 9.40 10.62 24.86
C MET A 2 8.56 11.38 23.82
N GLN A 3 8.07 12.57 24.14
CA GLN A 3 7.37 13.46 23.21
C GLN A 3 8.23 13.92 22.03
N GLU A 4 9.52 14.13 22.26
CA GLU A 4 10.49 14.54 21.24
C GLU A 4 10.77 13.40 20.27
N SER A 5 10.88 12.17 20.78
CA SER A 5 10.98 10.96 19.95
C SER A 5 9.73 10.78 19.09
N PHE A 6 8.52 10.97 19.65
CA PHE A 6 7.28 10.93 18.88
C PHE A 6 7.19 12.04 17.83
N LYS A 7 7.65 13.26 18.15
CA LYS A 7 7.69 14.38 17.19
C LYS A 7 8.62 14.08 16.03
N SER A 8 9.82 13.56 16.30
CA SER A 8 10.78 13.13 15.28
C SER A 8 10.23 11.98 14.42
N LEU A 9 9.48 11.05 15.03
CA LEU A 9 8.84 9.95 14.30
C LEU A 9 7.66 10.41 13.43
N GLY A 10 6.84 11.33 13.93
CA GLY A 10 5.79 11.96 13.13
C GLY A 10 6.36 12.71 11.94
N PHE A 11 7.45 13.45 12.13
CA PHE A 11 8.20 14.06 11.04
C PHE A 11 8.76 13.01 10.08
N GLY A 12 9.35 11.93 10.59
CA GLY A 12 9.87 10.82 9.80
C GLY A 12 8.79 10.12 8.96
N PHE A 13 7.58 9.96 9.50
CA PHE A 13 6.44 9.41 8.77
C PHE A 13 6.02 10.32 7.60
N VAL A 14 5.87 11.63 7.85
CA VAL A 14 5.55 12.60 6.79
C VAL A 14 6.64 12.61 5.72
N LEU A 15 7.90 12.64 6.14
CA LEU A 15 9.04 12.60 5.23
C LEU A 15 9.04 11.32 4.39
N ALA A 16 8.77 10.16 4.99
CA ALA A 16 8.68 8.89 4.27
C ALA A 16 7.58 8.92 3.20
N VAL A 17 6.38 9.40 3.54
CA VAL A 17 5.27 9.52 2.58
C VAL A 17 5.63 10.45 1.43
N VAL A 18 6.23 11.60 1.72
CA VAL A 18 6.67 12.56 0.70
C VAL A 18 7.73 11.96 -0.21
N LEU A 19 8.77 11.32 0.36
CA LEU A 19 9.83 10.69 -0.43
C LEU A 19 9.28 9.58 -1.32
N VAL A 20 8.40 8.73 -0.79
CA VAL A 20 7.73 7.68 -1.57
C VAL A 20 6.93 8.31 -2.72
N TYR A 21 6.16 9.37 -2.47
CA TYR A 21 5.40 10.06 -3.51
C TYR A 21 6.29 10.63 -4.62
N LEU A 22 7.41 11.27 -4.27
CA LEU A 22 8.37 11.80 -5.23
C LEU A 22 8.99 10.70 -6.10
N VAL A 23 9.38 9.58 -5.50
CA VAL A 23 9.89 8.41 -6.24
C VAL A 23 8.82 7.87 -7.20
N MET A 24 7.56 7.83 -6.77
CA MET A 24 6.44 7.38 -7.61
C MET A 24 6.17 8.31 -8.78
N ILE A 25 6.28 9.63 -8.62
CA ILE A 25 6.14 10.57 -9.74
C ILE A 25 7.15 10.26 -10.83
N VAL A 26 8.41 10.01 -10.45
CA VAL A 26 9.48 9.65 -11.40
C VAL A 26 9.18 8.29 -12.04
N GLN A 27 8.69 7.32 -11.27
CA GLN A 27 8.35 5.99 -11.77
C GLN A 27 7.22 6.01 -12.81
N PHE A 28 6.12 6.69 -12.51
CA PHE A 28 4.93 6.70 -13.38
C PHE A 28 4.97 7.79 -14.46
N ARG A 29 5.91 8.74 -14.37
CA ARG A 29 5.93 9.96 -15.22
C ARG A 29 4.58 10.70 -15.25
N SER A 30 3.84 10.62 -14.15
CA SER A 30 2.46 11.10 -14.02
C SER A 30 2.23 11.51 -12.57
N PHE A 31 1.42 12.53 -12.34
CA PHE A 31 1.06 13.02 -11.00
C PHE A 31 -0.19 12.32 -10.42
N LEU A 32 -1.05 11.77 -11.28
CA LEU A 32 -2.30 11.12 -10.86
C LEU A 32 -2.11 9.68 -10.41
N ASP A 33 -1.29 8.90 -11.11
CA ASP A 33 -1.05 7.50 -10.75
C ASP A 33 -0.43 7.35 -9.34
N PRO A 34 0.59 8.15 -8.95
CA PRO A 34 1.08 8.18 -7.56
C PRO A 34 0.01 8.54 -6.54
N PHE A 35 -0.90 9.46 -6.88
CA PHE A 35 -1.98 9.88 -5.98
C PHE A 35 -2.95 8.74 -5.69
N ILE A 36 -3.33 7.97 -6.72
CA ILE A 36 -4.18 6.77 -6.57
C ILE A 36 -3.49 5.72 -5.69
N VAL A 37 -2.18 5.54 -5.87
CA VAL A 37 -1.37 4.62 -5.06
C VAL A 37 -1.29 5.07 -3.59
N MET A 38 -1.15 6.37 -3.33
CA MET A 38 -1.06 6.90 -1.95
C MET A 38 -2.33 6.69 -1.12
N PHE A 39 -3.50 6.53 -1.75
CA PHE A 39 -4.73 6.14 -1.05
C PHE A 39 -4.64 4.78 -0.35
N ALA A 40 -3.67 3.94 -0.72
CA ALA A 40 -3.39 2.69 -0.02
C ALA A 40 -2.86 2.89 1.41
N VAL A 41 -2.17 4.01 1.68
CA VAL A 41 -1.53 4.26 2.98
C VAL A 41 -2.56 4.44 4.10
N PRO A 42 -3.59 5.30 3.96
CA PRO A 42 -4.68 5.38 4.93
C PRO A 42 -5.40 4.04 5.16
N LEU A 43 -5.61 3.26 4.09
CA LEU A 43 -6.24 1.94 4.19
C LEU A 43 -5.40 0.97 5.03
N GLY A 44 -4.09 0.98 4.85
CA GLY A 44 -3.17 0.20 5.68
C GLY A 44 -3.17 0.63 7.15
N LEU A 45 -3.23 1.95 7.42
CA LEU A 45 -3.32 2.49 8.79
C LEU A 45 -4.56 1.99 9.54
N ILE A 46 -5.70 1.85 8.86
CA ILE A 46 -6.91 1.26 9.46
C ILE A 46 -6.61 -0.14 10.00
N GLY A 47 -5.89 -0.96 9.23
CA GLY A 47 -5.45 -2.29 9.66
C GLY A 47 -4.51 -2.29 10.85
N VAL A 48 -3.56 -1.35 10.88
CA VAL A 48 -2.66 -1.20 12.02
C VAL A 48 -3.45 -0.91 13.30
N VAL A 49 -4.34 0.07 13.24
CA VAL A 49 -5.15 0.48 14.40
C VAL A 49 -6.02 -0.69 14.86
N TRP A 50 -6.67 -1.38 13.93
CA TRP A 50 -7.48 -2.57 14.23
C TRP A 50 -6.66 -3.68 14.92
N MET A 51 -5.47 -3.99 14.41
CA MET A 51 -4.63 -5.05 14.97
C MET A 51 -4.07 -4.68 16.35
N LEU A 52 -3.64 -3.44 16.55
CA LEU A 52 -3.16 -2.97 17.85
C LEU A 52 -4.28 -2.94 18.89
N PHE A 53 -5.50 -2.56 18.47
CA PHE A 53 -6.68 -2.59 19.33
C PHE A 53 -7.03 -4.01 19.75
N LEU A 54 -7.10 -4.96 18.79
CA LEU A 54 -7.44 -6.36 19.06
C LEU A 54 -6.40 -7.06 19.96
N THR A 55 -5.12 -6.72 19.76
CA THR A 55 -4.01 -7.32 20.51
C THR A 55 -3.71 -6.58 21.82
N HIS A 56 -4.51 -5.57 22.18
CA HIS A 56 -4.33 -4.70 23.34
C HIS A 56 -2.90 -4.14 23.48
N THR A 57 -2.29 -3.78 22.34
CA THR A 57 -0.92 -3.26 22.31
C THR A 57 -0.92 -1.74 22.26
N TYR A 58 -0.15 -1.08 23.12
CA TYR A 58 -0.04 0.37 23.14
C TYR A 58 0.73 0.92 21.93
N LEU A 59 0.38 2.15 21.54
CA LEU A 59 1.15 2.91 20.57
C LEU A 59 2.51 3.29 21.17
N SER A 60 3.56 2.58 20.78
CA SER A 60 4.94 2.81 21.19
C SER A 60 5.79 3.25 19.99
N ILE A 61 7.02 3.70 20.27
CA ILE A 61 8.03 4.01 19.24
C ILE A 61 8.20 2.83 18.26
N GLN A 62 8.20 1.60 18.77
CA GLN A 62 8.32 0.38 17.98
C GLN A 62 7.13 0.15 17.05
N SER A 63 5.89 0.37 17.54
CA SER A 63 4.70 0.28 16.69
C SER A 63 4.70 1.32 15.57
N ALA A 64 5.23 2.52 15.85
CA ALA A 64 5.28 3.59 14.88
C ALA A 64 6.40 3.41 13.85
N MET A 65 7.52 2.78 14.22
CA MET A 65 8.48 2.24 13.24
C MET A 65 7.83 1.18 12.33
N GLY A 66 7.00 0.31 12.90
CA GLY A 66 6.20 -0.66 12.14
C GLY A 66 5.24 0.02 11.16
N ILE A 67 4.59 1.11 11.55
CA ILE A 67 3.75 1.93 10.67
C ILE A 67 4.56 2.45 9.48
N ILE A 68 5.74 3.02 9.71
CA ILE A 68 6.60 3.54 8.63
C ILE A 68 6.99 2.42 7.66
N MET A 69 7.38 1.25 8.18
CA MET A 69 7.71 0.09 7.35
C MET A 69 6.51 -0.39 6.52
N MET A 70 5.33 -0.42 7.13
CA MET A 70 4.07 -0.81 6.49
C MET A 70 3.74 0.09 5.29
N VAL A 71 3.97 1.40 5.38
CA VAL A 71 3.74 2.34 4.25
C VAL A 71 4.41 1.82 2.97
N GLY A 72 5.69 1.48 3.03
CA GLY A 72 6.43 0.99 1.86
C GLY A 72 5.87 -0.32 1.30
N ILE A 73 5.52 -1.26 2.17
CA ILE A 73 4.96 -2.57 1.78
C ILE A 73 3.62 -2.37 1.08
N VAL A 74 2.71 -1.60 1.68
CA VAL A 74 1.36 -1.39 1.16
C VAL A 74 1.37 -0.60 -0.15
N VAL A 75 2.26 0.39 -0.26
CA VAL A 75 2.49 1.11 -1.51
C VAL A 75 2.97 0.15 -2.60
N SER A 76 3.91 -0.75 -2.32
CA SER A 76 4.43 -1.68 -3.33
C SER A 76 3.33 -2.55 -3.98
N PHE A 77 2.35 -3.03 -3.20
CA PHE A 77 1.22 -3.80 -3.73
C PHE A 77 0.38 -2.97 -4.71
N SER A 78 0.17 -1.70 -4.39
CA SER A 78 -0.64 -0.77 -5.17
C SER A 78 0.09 -0.30 -6.44
N VAL A 79 1.39 -0.02 -6.32
CA VAL A 79 2.25 0.39 -7.44
C VAL A 79 2.25 -0.66 -8.53
N LEU A 80 2.49 -1.92 -8.14
CA LEU A 80 2.54 -3.03 -9.08
C LEU A 80 1.23 -3.25 -9.83
N MET A 81 0.08 -2.97 -9.20
CA MET A 81 -1.25 -3.05 -9.82
C MET A 81 -1.45 -1.94 -10.86
N VAL A 82 -1.20 -0.69 -10.46
CA VAL A 82 -1.39 0.50 -11.31
C VAL A 82 -0.41 0.49 -12.50
N ASP A 83 0.84 0.09 -12.27
CA ASP A 83 1.86 -0.04 -13.32
C ASP A 83 1.45 -1.06 -14.39
N PHE A 84 0.95 -2.23 -13.98
CA PHE A 84 0.49 -3.25 -14.93
C PHE A 84 -0.75 -2.81 -15.70
N ALA A 85 -1.72 -2.18 -15.03
CA ALA A 85 -2.88 -1.63 -15.72
C ALA A 85 -2.48 -0.58 -16.75
N ASN A 86 -1.51 0.28 -16.42
CA ASN A 86 -0.98 1.29 -17.34
C ASN A 86 -0.22 0.67 -18.52
N ARG A 87 0.59 -0.37 -18.28
CA ARG A 87 1.25 -1.14 -19.35
C ARG A 87 0.24 -1.80 -20.29
N ILE A 88 -0.79 -2.45 -19.76
CA ILE A 88 -1.84 -3.08 -20.58
C ILE A 88 -2.57 -2.04 -21.45
N LEU A 89 -2.85 -0.84 -20.91
CA LEU A 89 -3.43 0.25 -21.70
C LEU A 89 -2.49 0.77 -22.79
N ALA A 90 -1.19 0.90 -22.49
CA ALA A 90 -0.20 1.33 -23.47
C ALA A 90 -0.04 0.31 -24.61
N GLU A 91 0.05 -0.98 -24.29
CA GLU A 91 0.13 -2.06 -25.27
C GLU A 91 -1.12 -2.14 -26.17
N ALA A 92 -2.31 -1.91 -25.61
CA ALA A 92 -3.54 -1.85 -26.38
C ALA A 92 -3.56 -0.65 -27.34
N ALA A 93 -3.08 0.52 -26.88
CA ALA A 93 -2.97 1.71 -27.71
C ALA A 93 -2.00 1.52 -28.89
N GLU A 94 -0.86 0.86 -28.68
CA GLU A 94 0.10 0.53 -29.75
C GLU A 94 -0.51 -0.40 -30.81
N LYS A 95 -1.40 -1.30 -30.42
CA LYS A 95 -2.10 -2.23 -31.31
C LYS A 95 -3.36 -1.65 -31.96
N ASN A 96 -3.66 -0.37 -31.75
CA ASN A 96 -4.93 0.28 -32.14
C ASN A 96 -6.18 -0.44 -31.60
N GLU A 97 -6.06 -1.17 -30.48
CA GLU A 97 -7.18 -1.83 -29.82
C GLU A 97 -7.82 -0.86 -28.81
N ARG A 98 -9.16 -0.75 -28.84
CA ARG A 98 -9.89 -0.01 -27.81
C ARG A 98 -10.02 -0.88 -26.57
N LYS A 99 -9.23 -0.60 -25.54
CA LYS A 99 -9.34 -1.25 -24.23
C LYS A 99 -9.78 -0.26 -23.18
N SER A 100 -10.84 -0.58 -22.44
CA SER A 100 -11.32 0.27 -21.36
C SER A 100 -10.34 0.24 -20.17
N PRO A 101 -10.15 1.36 -19.44
CA PRO A 101 -9.42 1.35 -18.17
C PRO A 101 -9.92 0.29 -17.19
N ARG A 102 -11.22 -0.05 -17.25
CA ARG A 102 -11.82 -1.13 -16.45
C ARG A 102 -11.24 -2.50 -16.80
N ASP A 103 -11.19 -2.83 -18.09
CA ASP A 103 -10.75 -4.14 -18.54
C ASP A 103 -9.26 -4.33 -18.27
N ALA A 104 -8.46 -3.27 -18.47
CA ALA A 104 -7.03 -3.29 -18.16
C ALA A 104 -6.76 -3.50 -16.67
N VAL A 105 -7.51 -2.84 -15.78
CA VAL A 105 -7.35 -3.03 -14.33
C VAL A 105 -7.81 -4.41 -13.88
N LEU A 106 -8.88 -4.96 -14.47
CA LEU A 106 -9.37 -6.31 -14.14
C LEU A 106 -8.35 -7.37 -14.53
N GLU A 107 -7.74 -7.24 -15.70
CA GLU A 107 -6.67 -8.13 -16.14
C GLU A 107 -5.42 -8.00 -15.28
N ALA A 108 -5.01 -6.76 -14.97
CA ALA A 108 -3.91 -6.52 -14.03
C ALA A 108 -4.19 -7.15 -12.66
N ALA A 109 -5.42 -7.01 -12.14
CA ALA A 109 -5.83 -7.60 -10.87
C ALA A 109 -5.78 -9.12 -10.90
N ALA A 110 -6.25 -9.76 -11.98
CA ALA A 110 -6.19 -11.22 -12.12
C ALA A 110 -4.75 -11.75 -12.11
N ILE A 111 -3.84 -11.08 -12.81
CA ILE A 111 -2.42 -11.47 -12.87
C ILE A 111 -1.73 -11.24 -11.51
N ARG A 112 -2.04 -10.14 -10.84
CA ARG A 112 -1.37 -9.72 -9.61
C ARG A 112 -1.94 -10.34 -8.33
N LEU A 113 -3.16 -10.83 -8.36
CA LEU A 113 -3.82 -11.41 -7.18
C LEU A 113 -2.96 -12.49 -6.52
N ARG A 114 -2.45 -13.45 -7.31
CA ARG A 114 -1.63 -14.55 -6.81
C ARG A 114 -0.31 -14.04 -6.19
N PRO A 115 0.50 -13.21 -6.88
CA PRO A 115 1.70 -12.60 -6.29
C PRO A 115 1.43 -11.79 -5.02
N ILE A 116 0.41 -10.91 -5.01
CA ILE A 116 0.11 -10.03 -3.86
C ILE A 116 -0.24 -10.87 -2.63
N LEU A 117 -1.10 -11.88 -2.80
CA LEU A 117 -1.45 -12.81 -1.73
C LEU A 117 -0.24 -13.61 -1.25
N MET A 118 0.59 -14.13 -2.16
CA MET A 118 1.80 -14.87 -1.80
C MET A 118 2.74 -14.02 -0.94
N THR A 119 3.07 -12.81 -1.37
CA THR A 119 3.98 -11.92 -0.65
C THR A 119 3.39 -11.49 0.69
N GLY A 120 2.11 -11.13 0.74
CA GLY A 120 1.46 -10.74 1.98
C GLY A 120 1.37 -11.87 3.00
N ILE A 121 0.96 -13.07 2.58
CA ILE A 121 0.90 -14.24 3.45
C ILE A 121 2.30 -14.60 3.96
N ALA A 122 3.32 -14.59 3.09
CA ALA A 122 4.70 -14.85 3.49
C ALA A 122 5.21 -13.83 4.53
N ALA A 123 4.92 -12.54 4.34
CA ALA A 123 5.29 -11.50 5.28
C ALA A 123 4.57 -11.66 6.63
N VAL A 124 3.27 -11.95 6.62
CA VAL A 124 2.49 -12.20 7.84
C VAL A 124 3.07 -13.40 8.59
N LEU A 125 3.24 -14.54 7.92
CA LEU A 125 3.79 -15.75 8.54
C LEU A 125 5.22 -15.56 9.07
N GLY A 126 6.06 -14.82 8.35
CA GLY A 126 7.43 -14.51 8.78
C GLY A 126 7.49 -13.61 10.01
N LEU A 127 6.50 -12.72 10.18
CA LEU A 127 6.40 -11.82 11.33
C LEU A 127 5.61 -12.40 12.51
N THR A 128 4.81 -13.45 12.29
CA THR A 128 4.04 -14.15 13.33
C THR A 128 4.86 -14.52 14.57
N PRO A 129 6.05 -15.16 14.48
CA PRO A 129 6.82 -15.49 15.68
C PRO A 129 7.26 -14.23 16.44
N MET A 130 7.68 -13.18 15.72
CA MET A 130 8.05 -11.90 16.33
C MET A 130 6.86 -11.21 17.01
N ALA A 131 5.64 -11.37 16.49
CA ALA A 131 4.43 -10.82 17.07
C ALA A 131 3.98 -11.51 18.38
N ILE A 132 4.50 -12.72 18.65
CA ILE A 132 4.19 -13.51 19.84
C ILE A 132 5.33 -13.43 20.86
N SER A 133 6.57 -13.67 20.44
CA SER A 133 7.74 -13.81 21.33
C SER A 133 8.84 -12.79 21.09
N GLY A 134 8.60 -11.73 20.31
CA GLY A 134 9.62 -10.73 19.94
C GLY A 134 10.02 -9.73 21.02
N GLY A 135 9.57 -9.91 22.28
CA GLY A 135 9.85 -8.99 23.39
C GLY A 135 9.49 -7.53 23.05
N ALA A 136 10.48 -6.65 23.00
CA ALA A 136 10.30 -5.23 22.68
C ALA A 136 9.77 -4.99 21.24
N ASN A 137 9.97 -5.93 20.31
CA ASN A 137 9.57 -5.81 18.90
C ASN A 137 8.16 -6.32 18.62
N ILE A 138 7.45 -6.84 19.64
CA ILE A 138 6.08 -7.32 19.50
C ILE A 138 5.15 -6.24 18.89
N PRO A 139 5.15 -4.97 19.37
CA PRO A 139 4.30 -3.93 18.78
C PRO A 139 4.64 -3.58 17.33
N LEU A 140 5.91 -3.71 16.95
CA LEU A 140 6.37 -3.48 15.58
C LEU A 140 5.79 -4.54 14.65
N ALA A 141 5.96 -5.82 14.99
CA ALA A 141 5.46 -6.93 14.17
C ALA A 141 3.92 -6.91 14.06
N ARG A 142 3.21 -6.63 15.17
CA ARG A 142 1.75 -6.52 15.16
C ARG A 142 1.25 -5.37 14.28
N ALA A 143 1.92 -4.21 14.32
CA ALA A 143 1.57 -3.10 13.45
C ALA A 143 1.73 -3.46 11.97
N VAL A 144 2.88 -4.03 11.59
CA VAL A 144 3.14 -4.43 10.19
C VAL A 144 2.14 -5.49 9.72
N ILE A 145 1.89 -6.54 10.51
CA ILE A 145 0.91 -7.59 10.19
C ILE A 145 -0.48 -6.99 9.98
N GLY A 146 -0.93 -6.12 10.89
CA GLY A 146 -2.24 -5.48 10.79
C GLY A 146 -2.41 -4.68 9.50
N GLY A 147 -1.42 -3.86 9.16
CA GLY A 147 -1.48 -3.06 7.94
C GLY A 147 -1.37 -3.88 6.66
N ILE A 148 -0.57 -4.96 6.65
CA ILE A 148 -0.51 -5.88 5.50
C ILE A 148 -1.85 -6.59 5.32
N LEU A 149 -2.46 -7.12 6.38
CA LEU A 149 -3.73 -7.82 6.30
C LEU A 149 -4.84 -6.92 5.76
N ALA A 150 -4.95 -5.68 6.27
CA ALA A 150 -5.90 -4.72 5.75
C ALA A 150 -5.59 -4.32 4.31
N ALA A 151 -4.30 -4.13 3.96
CA ALA A 151 -3.94 -3.79 2.59
C ALA A 151 -4.26 -4.90 1.60
N LEU A 152 -3.99 -6.17 1.93
CA LEU A 152 -4.32 -7.31 1.06
C LEU A 152 -5.79 -7.34 0.66
N LEU A 153 -6.67 -7.00 1.60
CA LEU A 153 -8.09 -6.90 1.35
C LEU A 153 -8.45 -5.58 0.68
N LEU A 154 -8.17 -4.45 1.32
CA LEU A 154 -8.67 -3.13 0.91
C LEU A 154 -8.02 -2.61 -0.37
N VAL A 155 -6.71 -2.78 -0.55
CA VAL A 155 -6.01 -2.27 -1.75
C VAL A 155 -6.51 -2.96 -3.00
N LEU A 156 -6.72 -4.28 -2.92
CA LEU A 156 -7.17 -5.08 -4.05
C LEU A 156 -8.53 -4.63 -4.58
N PHE A 157 -9.40 -4.08 -3.74
CA PHE A 157 -10.70 -3.55 -4.18
C PHE A 157 -10.65 -2.04 -4.47
N VAL A 158 -10.06 -1.25 -3.57
CA VAL A 158 -10.13 0.22 -3.62
C VAL A 158 -9.26 0.77 -4.75
N VAL A 159 -8.05 0.24 -4.97
CA VAL A 159 -7.15 0.78 -6.01
C VAL A 159 -7.70 0.58 -7.42
N PRO A 160 -8.24 -0.60 -7.80
CA PRO A 160 -8.96 -0.77 -9.08
C PRO A 160 -10.10 0.23 -9.28
N VAL A 161 -10.93 0.45 -8.26
CA VAL A 161 -12.07 1.38 -8.35
C VAL A 161 -11.60 2.80 -8.55
N LEU A 162 -10.62 3.25 -7.77
CA LEU A 162 -10.03 4.58 -7.92
C LEU A 162 -9.37 4.76 -9.29
N PHE A 163 -8.63 3.75 -9.76
CA PHE A 163 -8.01 3.79 -11.08
C PHE A 163 -9.03 3.99 -12.19
N VAL A 164 -10.12 3.21 -12.18
CA VAL A 164 -11.19 3.35 -13.18
C VAL A 164 -11.85 4.72 -13.09
N LEU A 165 -12.12 5.21 -11.89
CA LEU A 165 -12.79 6.49 -11.69
C LEU A 165 -11.95 7.67 -12.23
N PHE A 166 -10.68 7.75 -11.85
CA PHE A 166 -9.79 8.83 -12.29
C PHE A 166 -9.37 8.72 -13.76
N LYS A 167 -9.21 7.52 -14.31
CA LYS A 167 -8.86 7.35 -15.74
C LYS A 167 -10.05 7.49 -16.69
N ARG A 168 -11.27 7.20 -16.23
CA ARG A 168 -12.49 7.38 -17.03
C ARG A 168 -12.74 8.84 -17.39
N GLU A 169 -12.39 9.79 -16.53
CA GLU A 169 -12.54 11.22 -16.81
C GLU A 169 -11.62 11.69 -17.96
N ARG A 170 -10.43 11.11 -18.11
CA ARG A 170 -9.50 11.47 -19.20
C ARG A 170 -9.89 10.90 -20.57
N ALA A 171 -10.74 9.89 -20.64
CA ALA A 171 -11.20 9.34 -21.92
C ALA A 171 -12.36 10.15 -22.53
N LEU A 172 -12.93 11.11 -21.78
CA LEU A 172 -14.06 11.96 -22.19
C LEU A 172 -13.68 13.44 -22.33
N ALA A 173 -12.43 13.82 -22.03
CA ALA A 173 -11.87 15.16 -22.19
C ALA A 173 -10.86 15.19 -23.33
#